data_AF-A0A5C3NQN0-F1
#
_entry.id   AF-A0A5C3NQN0-F1
#
_cell.length_a   1.000
_cell.length_b   1.000
_cell.length_c   1.000
_cell.angle_alpha   90.00
_cell.angle_beta   90.00
_cell.angle_gamma   90.00
#
_symmetry.space_group_name_H-M   'P 1'
#
loop_
_entity.id
_entity.type
_entity.pdbx_description
1 polymer ?
#
loop_
_entity_poly.entity_id
_entity_poly.type
_entity_poly.pdbx_seq_one_letter_code
_entity_poly.pdbx_strand_id
1 'polypeptide(L)'
;MSCDTDGLPFPEFALVLPAADRGNLSRLSPSDVRSWTIARVGEYRKFALALLAIHNTAVSIHRLPNELLSHIFAHSWHGRKSLRLSHVCRRWRQALLATPEFWADAVGGEEFCMDGKSCTPLEYLHSVLQRSARLPIQPSFAHFTPALSRTLEPHLWRISTLAVRTRTPYEVAEIHGMLRKGMPVLAKLIVRHELQEGRYVREDRHAPPEMGPLPSHAL
;
A
#
# COMPACT_ATOMS: atom_id res chain seq x y z
N MET A 1 -14.02 -17.05 -52.20
CA MET A 1 -13.48 -15.67 -52.25
C MET A 1 -12.34 -15.60 -51.26
N SER A 2 -11.12 -15.90 -51.72
CA SER A 2 -9.90 -15.73 -50.92
C SER A 2 -9.55 -14.26 -50.89
N CYS A 3 -9.45 -13.68 -49.69
CA CYS A 3 -8.97 -12.32 -49.51
C CYS A 3 -7.45 -12.39 -49.33
N ASP A 4 -6.71 -11.78 -50.26
CA ASP A 4 -5.25 -11.68 -50.26
C ASP A 4 -4.71 -11.26 -48.88
N THR A 5 -3.97 -12.15 -48.23
CA THR A 5 -3.19 -11.88 -47.00
C THR A 5 -1.71 -11.63 -47.30
N ASP A 6 -1.31 -11.59 -48.57
CA ASP A 6 0.08 -11.74 -49.05
C ASP A 6 1.07 -10.60 -48.69
N GLY A 7 0.68 -9.61 -47.91
CA GLY A 7 1.56 -8.51 -47.49
C GLY A 7 1.45 -8.07 -46.03
N LEU A 8 0.64 -8.74 -45.21
CA LEU A 8 0.45 -8.37 -43.81
C LEU A 8 1.38 -9.18 -42.90
N PRO A 9 2.31 -8.53 -42.16
CA PRO A 9 3.07 -9.24 -41.15
C PRO A 9 2.11 -9.67 -40.02
N PHE A 10 2.13 -10.97 -39.69
CA PHE A 10 1.30 -11.60 -38.65
C PHE A 10 -0.22 -11.45 -38.89
N PRO A 11 -0.76 -12.05 -39.98
CA PRO A 11 -2.14 -11.85 -40.43
C PRO A 11 -3.18 -12.23 -39.37
N GLU A 12 -2.91 -13.25 -38.55
CA GLU A 12 -3.79 -13.71 -37.47
C GLU A 12 -4.06 -12.64 -36.41
N PHE A 13 -3.10 -11.75 -36.17
CA PHE A 13 -3.24 -10.65 -35.20
C PHE A 13 -3.63 -9.34 -35.88
N ALA A 14 -3.18 -9.11 -37.12
CA ALA A 14 -3.42 -7.88 -37.85
C ALA A 14 -4.90 -7.68 -38.23
N LEU A 15 -5.68 -8.74 -38.40
CA LEU A 15 -7.09 -8.65 -38.83
C LEU A 15 -7.99 -7.90 -37.83
N VAL A 16 -7.66 -7.95 -36.53
CA VAL A 16 -8.38 -7.25 -35.45
C VAL A 16 -8.08 -5.74 -35.45
N LEU A 17 -6.99 -5.32 -36.11
CA LEU A 17 -6.61 -3.93 -36.21
C LEU A 17 -7.47 -3.17 -37.24
N PRO A 18 -7.72 -1.86 -37.01
CA PRO A 18 -8.35 -0.99 -38.00
C PRO A 18 -7.60 -0.96 -39.34
N ALA A 19 -8.33 -0.70 -40.43
CA ALA A 19 -7.79 -0.74 -41.79
C ALA A 19 -6.56 0.18 -41.99
N ALA A 20 -6.56 1.36 -41.39
CA ALA A 20 -5.43 2.30 -41.47
C ALA A 20 -4.14 1.71 -40.85
N ASP A 21 -4.29 0.97 -39.76
CA ASP A 21 -3.17 0.36 -39.06
C ASP A 21 -2.62 -0.85 -39.79
N ARG A 22 -3.51 -1.65 -40.38
CA ARG A 22 -3.11 -2.75 -41.27
C ARG A 22 -2.29 -2.23 -42.45
N GLY A 23 -2.72 -1.13 -43.06
CA GLY A 23 -2.00 -0.50 -44.17
C GLY A 23 -0.66 0.12 -43.77
N ASN A 24 -0.54 0.62 -42.54
CA ASN A 24 0.75 1.08 -42.02
C ASN A 24 1.67 -0.11 -41.72
N LEU A 25 1.14 -1.15 -41.07
CA LEU A 25 1.88 -2.35 -40.68
C LEU A 25 2.47 -3.08 -41.90
N SER A 26 1.72 -3.19 -43.00
CA SER A 26 2.18 -3.81 -44.26
C SER A 26 3.30 -3.04 -44.96
N ARG A 27 3.56 -1.78 -44.56
CA ARG A 27 4.60 -0.92 -45.15
C ARG A 27 5.85 -0.80 -44.28
N LEU A 28 5.84 -1.38 -43.07
CA LEU A 28 6.96 -1.30 -42.14
C LEU A 28 8.03 -2.34 -42.46
N SER A 29 9.29 -1.97 -42.20
CA SER A 29 10.39 -2.92 -42.16
C SER A 29 10.30 -3.80 -40.91
N PRO A 30 10.83 -5.05 -40.91
CA PRO A 30 10.80 -5.92 -39.74
C PRO A 30 11.44 -5.31 -38.48
N SER A 31 12.45 -4.44 -38.64
CA SER A 31 13.10 -3.75 -37.51
C SER A 31 12.19 -2.69 -36.87
N ASP A 32 11.28 -2.10 -37.64
CA ASP A 32 10.41 -1.00 -37.17
C ASP A 32 9.09 -1.50 -36.59
N VAL A 33 8.67 -2.72 -36.95
CA VAL A 33 7.40 -3.32 -36.47
C VAL A 33 7.29 -3.24 -34.96
N ARG A 34 8.33 -3.63 -34.21
CA ARG A 34 8.28 -3.64 -32.74
C ARG A 34 8.06 -2.24 -32.16
N SER A 35 8.81 -1.25 -32.64
CA SER A 35 8.74 0.14 -32.17
C SER A 35 7.39 0.77 -32.49
N TRP A 36 6.90 0.56 -33.70
CA TRP A 36 5.58 1.03 -34.13
C TRP A 36 4.45 0.38 -33.32
N THR A 37 4.52 -0.94 -33.10
CA THR A 37 3.47 -1.68 -32.38
C THR A 37 3.37 -1.21 -30.93
N ILE A 38 4.50 -0.98 -30.25
CA ILE A 38 4.52 -0.43 -28.88
C ILE A 38 3.90 0.97 -28.83
N ALA A 39 4.27 1.85 -29.76
CA ALA A 39 3.70 3.20 -29.84
C ALA A 39 2.18 3.14 -30.06
N ARG A 40 1.73 2.27 -30.97
CA ARG A 40 0.32 2.11 -31.31
C ARG A 40 -0.51 1.49 -30.19
N VAL A 41 0.05 0.53 -29.44
CA VAL A 41 -0.56 0.02 -28.19
C VAL A 41 -0.75 1.16 -27.18
N GLY A 42 0.23 2.06 -27.05
CA GLY A 42 0.13 3.26 -26.22
C GLY A 42 -1.02 4.19 -26.64
N GLU A 43 -1.20 4.41 -27.93
CA GLU A 43 -2.30 5.21 -28.48
C GLU A 43 -3.67 4.56 -28.27
N TYR A 44 -3.82 3.27 -28.56
CA TYR A 44 -5.07 2.55 -28.30
C TYR A 44 -5.45 2.57 -26.83
N ARG A 45 -4.47 2.43 -25.94
CA ARG A 45 -4.71 2.56 -24.50
C ARG A 45 -5.23 3.95 -24.15
N LYS A 46 -4.68 5.02 -24.74
CA LYS A 46 -5.20 6.40 -24.55
C LYS A 46 -6.64 6.53 -25.03
N PHE A 47 -6.98 5.99 -26.21
CA PHE A 47 -8.35 6.03 -26.74
C PHE A 47 -9.32 5.22 -25.88
N ALA A 48 -8.96 4.00 -25.47
CA ALA A 48 -9.79 3.19 -24.58
C ALA A 48 -10.05 3.91 -23.25
N LEU A 49 -9.02 4.52 -22.65
CA LEU A 49 -9.18 5.32 -21.42
C LEU A 49 -10.09 6.54 -21.63
N ALA A 50 -10.02 7.20 -22.78
CA ALA A 50 -10.89 8.32 -23.11
C ALA A 50 -12.36 7.89 -23.28
N LEU A 51 -12.61 6.79 -24.00
CA LEU A 51 -13.96 6.24 -24.17
C LEU A 51 -14.56 5.79 -22.83
N LEU A 52 -13.77 5.13 -21.98
CA LEU A 52 -14.20 4.77 -20.62
C LEU A 52 -14.49 6.02 -19.78
N ALA A 53 -13.71 7.09 -19.91
CA ALA A 53 -13.99 8.34 -19.22
C ALA A 53 -15.32 8.96 -19.69
N ILE A 54 -15.60 8.98 -21.00
CA ILE A 54 -16.87 9.46 -21.57
C ILE A 54 -18.04 8.58 -21.07
N HIS A 55 -17.90 7.26 -21.16
CA HIS A 55 -18.90 6.31 -20.67
C HIS A 55 -19.23 6.59 -19.19
N ASN A 56 -18.20 6.69 -18.35
CA ASN A 56 -18.37 7.02 -16.93
C ASN A 56 -19.09 8.36 -16.77
N THR A 57 -18.70 9.43 -17.47
CA THR A 57 -19.42 10.72 -17.35
C THR A 57 -20.90 10.66 -17.73
N ALA A 58 -21.32 9.69 -18.53
CA ALA A 58 -22.73 9.51 -18.90
C ALA A 58 -23.57 8.79 -17.82
N VAL A 59 -22.94 8.07 -16.87
CA VAL A 59 -23.64 7.32 -15.80
C VAL A 59 -24.10 8.26 -14.67
N SER A 60 -25.29 8.01 -14.12
CA SER A 60 -25.96 8.84 -13.11
C SER A 60 -25.15 9.11 -11.84
N ILE A 61 -24.32 8.17 -11.39
CA ILE A 61 -23.46 8.36 -10.21
C ILE A 61 -22.40 9.44 -10.43
N HIS A 62 -22.03 9.72 -11.68
CA HIS A 62 -21.16 10.84 -12.05
C HIS A 62 -21.93 12.16 -12.20
N ARG A 63 -23.22 12.21 -11.86
CA ARG A 63 -23.99 13.46 -11.72
C ARG A 63 -24.16 13.90 -10.27
N LEU A 64 -23.81 13.06 -9.29
CA LEU A 64 -23.77 13.48 -7.89
C LEU A 64 -22.82 14.69 -7.78
N PRO A 65 -23.14 15.74 -7.01
CA PRO A 65 -22.20 16.78 -6.64
C PRO A 65 -21.01 16.22 -5.85
N ASN A 66 -19.89 16.95 -5.80
CA ASN A 66 -18.69 16.46 -5.10
C ASN A 66 -18.93 16.32 -3.59
N GLU A 67 -19.81 17.15 -3.03
CA GLU A 67 -20.20 17.15 -1.62
C GLU A 67 -20.85 15.81 -1.24
N LEU A 68 -21.80 15.33 -2.07
CA LEU A 68 -22.44 14.03 -1.84
C LEU A 68 -21.45 12.88 -2.03
N LEU A 69 -20.55 13.00 -3.00
CA LEU A 69 -19.53 11.98 -3.24
C LEU A 69 -18.54 11.90 -2.07
N SER A 70 -18.09 13.03 -1.54
CA SER A 70 -17.27 13.12 -0.33
C SER A 70 -18.00 12.55 0.89
N HIS A 71 -19.29 12.87 1.05
CA HIS A 71 -20.10 12.30 2.14
C HIS A 71 -20.20 10.77 2.05
N ILE A 72 -20.36 10.20 0.85
CA ILE A 72 -20.33 8.75 0.65
C ILE A 72 -18.95 8.19 1.03
N PHE A 73 -17.88 8.81 0.52
CA PHE A 73 -16.51 8.36 0.80
C PHE A 73 -16.15 8.43 2.28
N ALA A 74 -16.61 9.44 3.02
CA ALA A 74 -16.41 9.55 4.46
C ALA A 74 -16.88 8.30 5.22
N HIS A 75 -17.86 7.55 4.68
CA HIS A 75 -18.42 6.35 5.31
C HIS A 75 -17.99 5.05 4.60
N SER A 76 -17.03 5.11 3.68
CA SER A 76 -16.67 3.99 2.79
C SER A 76 -15.37 3.27 3.17
N TRP A 77 -14.76 3.62 4.30
CA TRP A 77 -13.54 2.93 4.76
C TRP A 77 -13.89 1.57 5.37
N HIS A 78 -13.43 0.50 4.71
CA HIS A 78 -13.55 -0.89 5.17
C HIS A 78 -12.20 -1.62 5.01
N GLY A 79 -11.12 -0.89 5.27
CA GLY A 79 -9.74 -1.34 5.05
C GLY A 79 -9.18 -1.01 3.66
N ARG A 80 -7.95 -1.44 3.40
CA ARG A 80 -7.19 -1.07 2.18
C ARG A 80 -7.88 -1.40 0.85
N LYS A 81 -8.83 -2.34 0.82
CA LYS A 81 -9.64 -2.62 -0.38
C LYS A 81 -10.48 -1.40 -0.82
N SER A 82 -10.86 -0.52 0.10
CA SER A 82 -11.58 0.73 -0.21
C SER A 82 -10.76 1.68 -1.08
N LEU A 83 -9.43 1.54 -1.14
CA LEU A 83 -8.59 2.33 -2.05
C LEU A 83 -8.92 2.10 -3.53
N ARG A 84 -9.61 0.99 -3.86
CA ARG A 84 -10.15 0.71 -5.20
C ARG A 84 -11.14 1.78 -5.69
N LEU A 85 -11.79 2.51 -4.78
CA LEU A 85 -12.64 3.64 -5.13
C LEU A 85 -11.88 4.72 -5.91
N SER A 86 -10.57 4.86 -5.65
CA SER A 86 -9.68 5.79 -6.37
C SER A 86 -9.36 5.37 -7.81
N HIS A 87 -9.76 4.16 -8.22
CA HIS A 87 -9.51 3.59 -9.55
C HIS A 87 -10.74 3.60 -10.46
N VAL A 88 -11.92 4.00 -9.95
CA VAL A 88 -13.16 4.05 -10.75
C VAL A 88 -13.03 5.08 -11.87
N CYS A 89 -12.72 6.33 -11.53
CA CYS A 89 -12.40 7.37 -12.50
C CYS A 89 -11.54 8.48 -11.88
N ARG A 90 -11.03 9.41 -12.70
CA ARG A 90 -10.22 10.55 -12.24
C ARG A 90 -10.96 11.43 -11.23
N ARG A 91 -12.26 11.65 -11.44
CA ARG A 91 -13.09 12.47 -10.55
C ARG A 91 -13.25 11.83 -9.17
N TRP A 92 -13.53 10.52 -9.11
CA TRP A 92 -13.61 9.78 -7.84
C TRP A 92 -12.28 9.79 -7.11
N ARG A 93 -11.17 9.61 -7.84
CA ARG A 93 -9.83 9.74 -7.27
C ARG A 93 -9.62 11.10 -6.62
N GLN A 94 -9.93 12.19 -7.32
CA GLN A 94 -9.75 13.55 -6.80
C GLN A 94 -10.63 13.80 -5.57
N ALA A 95 -11.93 13.47 -5.65
CA ALA A 95 -12.85 13.65 -4.53
C ALA A 95 -12.45 12.81 -3.30
N LEU A 96 -12.08 11.54 -3.48
CA LEU A 96 -11.61 10.67 -2.39
C LEU A 96 -10.33 11.20 -1.74
N LEU A 97 -9.34 11.59 -2.55
CA LEU A 97 -8.09 12.16 -2.04
C LEU A 97 -8.31 13.47 -1.27
N ALA A 98 -9.37 14.21 -1.58
CA ALA A 98 -9.76 15.46 -0.94
C ALA A 98 -10.79 15.30 0.19
N THR A 99 -11.13 14.07 0.60
CA THR A 99 -12.12 13.80 1.68
C THR A 99 -11.38 13.36 2.96
N PRO A 100 -11.09 14.26 3.92
CA PRO A 100 -10.25 13.94 5.07
C PRO A 100 -10.81 12.87 5.99
N GLU A 101 -12.13 12.76 6.11
CA GLU A 101 -12.85 11.82 6.96
C GLU A 101 -12.49 10.38 6.59
N PHE A 102 -12.47 10.06 5.30
CA PHE A 102 -12.05 8.74 4.80
C PHE A 102 -10.63 8.38 5.26
N TRP A 103 -9.71 9.35 5.29
CA TRP A 103 -8.33 9.11 5.69
C TRP A 103 -8.17 9.08 7.21
N ALA A 104 -8.97 9.84 7.97
CA ALA A 104 -9.00 9.75 9.43
C ALA A 104 -9.46 8.36 9.88
N ASP A 105 -10.51 7.84 9.24
CA ASP A 105 -10.98 6.45 9.44
C ASP A 105 -9.93 5.43 8.98
N ALA A 106 -9.18 5.72 7.92
CA ALA A 106 -8.07 4.87 7.50
C ALA A 106 -6.96 4.78 8.55
N VAL A 107 -6.63 5.89 9.22
CA VAL A 107 -5.69 5.87 10.35
C VAL A 107 -6.23 5.04 11.51
N GLY A 108 -7.53 5.16 11.81
CA GLY A 108 -8.16 4.48 12.95
C GLY A 108 -8.47 2.99 12.74
N GLY A 109 -8.77 2.61 11.50
CA GLY A 109 -9.21 1.27 11.14
C GLY A 109 -8.10 0.33 10.69
N GLU A 110 -6.84 0.75 10.74
CA GLU A 110 -5.68 -0.03 10.33
C GLU A 110 -4.68 -0.19 11.49
N GLU A 111 -4.11 -1.39 11.62
CA GLU A 111 -2.92 -1.61 12.45
C GLU A 111 -1.68 -1.51 11.55
N PHE A 112 -0.90 -0.45 11.73
CA PHE A 112 0.32 -0.19 10.98
C PHE A 112 1.46 -1.05 11.53
N CYS A 113 1.86 -2.07 10.79
CA CYS A 113 3.02 -2.88 11.13
C CYS A 113 4.31 -2.21 10.69
N MET A 114 5.24 -2.01 11.63
CA MET A 114 6.56 -1.41 11.38
C MET A 114 7.70 -2.43 11.52
N ASP A 115 7.39 -3.74 11.56
CA ASP A 115 8.42 -4.78 11.50
C ASP A 115 8.94 -4.95 10.06
N GLY A 116 10.25 -5.12 9.91
CA GLY A 116 10.89 -5.23 8.58
C GLY A 116 10.42 -6.41 7.71
N LYS A 117 9.51 -7.28 8.21
CA LYS A 117 8.98 -8.44 7.50
C LYS A 117 7.68 -8.13 6.75
N SER A 118 6.85 -7.24 7.30
CA SER A 118 5.55 -6.86 6.76
C SER A 118 5.31 -5.35 6.89
N CYS A 119 6.36 -4.58 6.58
CA CYS A 119 6.41 -3.16 6.87
C CYS A 119 5.39 -2.39 6.03
N THR A 120 4.52 -1.64 6.71
CA THR A 120 3.72 -0.61 6.07
C THR A 120 4.66 0.51 5.63
N PRO A 121 4.71 0.86 4.33
CA PRO A 121 5.62 1.89 3.87
C PRO A 121 5.40 3.21 4.62
N LEU A 122 6.47 3.82 5.14
CA LEU A 122 6.38 5.12 5.81
C LEU A 122 5.74 6.20 4.93
N GLU A 123 5.95 6.14 3.62
CA GLU A 123 5.32 7.04 2.64
C GLU A 123 3.80 6.89 2.58
N TYR A 124 3.30 5.66 2.78
CA TYR A 124 1.87 5.41 2.86
C TYR A 124 1.32 6.02 4.15
N LEU A 125 1.95 5.77 5.30
CA LEU A 125 1.56 6.36 6.57
C LEU A 125 1.56 7.90 6.48
N HIS A 126 2.64 8.49 5.95
CA HIS A 126 2.74 9.94 5.74
C HIS A 126 1.58 10.46 4.87
N SER A 127 1.28 9.78 3.76
CA SER A 127 0.17 10.15 2.88
C SER A 127 -1.20 10.10 3.58
N VAL A 128 -1.47 9.07 4.38
CA VAL A 128 -2.74 8.91 5.10
C VAL A 128 -2.86 9.97 6.20
N LEU A 129 -1.78 10.20 6.96
CA LEU A 129 -1.72 11.25 7.96
C LEU A 129 -1.94 12.63 7.32
N GLN A 130 -1.23 12.97 6.24
CA GLN A 130 -1.40 14.27 5.58
C GLN A 130 -2.84 14.47 5.07
N ARG A 131 -3.45 13.44 4.48
CA ARG A 131 -4.80 13.54 3.88
C ARG A 131 -5.92 13.58 4.91
N SER A 132 -5.72 13.05 6.12
CA SER A 132 -6.67 13.26 7.23
C SER A 132 -6.71 14.70 7.75
N ALA A 133 -5.89 15.59 7.18
CA ALA A 133 -5.89 17.04 7.40
C ALA A 133 -5.81 17.44 8.88
N ARG A 134 -6.86 18.06 9.41
CA ARG A 134 -6.94 18.54 10.80
C ARG A 134 -7.82 17.67 11.69
N LEU A 135 -8.37 16.58 11.15
CA LEU A 135 -9.28 15.73 11.91
C LEU A 135 -8.52 14.97 13.00
N PRO A 136 -9.17 14.73 14.16
CA PRO A 136 -8.62 13.82 15.17
C PRO A 136 -8.35 12.44 14.59
N ILE A 137 -7.21 11.85 14.94
CA ILE A 137 -6.78 10.54 14.45
C ILE A 137 -6.55 9.56 15.59
N GLN A 138 -6.73 8.27 15.28
CA GLN A 138 -6.70 7.18 16.25
C GLN A 138 -5.74 6.05 15.84
N PRO A 139 -4.45 6.34 15.58
CA PRO A 139 -3.55 5.35 15.02
C PRO A 139 -3.28 4.15 15.94
N SER A 140 -3.11 2.99 15.31
CA SER A 140 -2.65 1.74 15.95
C SER A 140 -1.37 1.23 15.31
N PHE A 141 -0.34 0.94 16.10
CA PHE A 141 0.96 0.48 15.61
C PHE A 141 1.34 -0.87 16.21
N ALA A 142 1.81 -1.79 15.36
CA ALA A 142 2.63 -2.91 15.78
C ALA A 142 4.10 -2.50 15.63
N HIS A 143 4.82 -2.44 16.75
CA HIS A 143 6.16 -1.87 16.89
C HIS A 143 6.23 -0.35 16.82
N PHE A 144 7.13 0.20 17.63
CA PHE A 144 7.31 1.65 17.74
C PHE A 144 8.76 2.04 17.48
N THR A 145 9.02 2.55 16.27
CA THR A 145 10.38 2.87 15.83
C THR A 145 10.68 4.38 15.91
N PRO A 146 11.95 4.79 15.97
CA PRO A 146 12.32 6.21 15.90
C PRO A 146 11.89 6.88 14.59
N ALA A 147 11.86 6.13 13.49
CA ALA A 147 11.36 6.64 12.21
C ALA A 147 9.86 6.96 12.29
N LEU A 148 9.07 6.07 12.90
CA LEU A 148 7.65 6.31 13.16
C LEU A 148 7.44 7.53 14.05
N SER A 149 8.21 7.66 15.13
CA SER A 149 8.15 8.82 16.05
C SER A 149 8.33 10.14 15.29
N ARG A 150 9.31 10.23 14.39
CA ARG A 150 9.53 11.42 13.54
C ARG A 150 8.37 11.68 12.57
N THR A 151 7.77 10.63 12.01
CA THR A 151 6.61 10.77 11.11
C THR A 151 5.35 11.24 11.85
N LEU A 152 5.18 10.85 13.12
CA LEU A 152 4.02 11.24 13.94
C LEU A 152 4.15 12.63 14.57
N GLU A 153 5.37 13.11 14.79
CA GLU A 153 5.65 14.37 15.46
C GLU A 153 4.84 15.58 14.96
N PRO A 154 4.65 15.80 13.65
CA PRO A 154 3.82 16.91 13.15
C PRO A 154 2.31 16.77 13.44
N HIS A 155 1.87 15.60 13.89
CA HIS A 155 0.47 15.25 14.05
C HIS A 155 0.06 14.98 15.51
N LEU A 156 0.99 15.07 16.47
CA LEU A 156 0.73 14.79 17.89
C LEU A 156 -0.45 15.58 18.47
N TRP A 157 -0.63 16.82 18.02
CA TRP A 157 -1.67 17.73 18.49
C TRP A 157 -3.11 17.27 18.22
N ARG A 158 -3.31 16.29 17.33
CA ARG A 158 -4.63 15.76 16.94
C ARG A 158 -4.77 14.25 17.16
N ILE A 159 -3.80 13.60 17.80
CA ILE A 159 -3.92 12.18 18.16
C ILE A 159 -4.83 12.10 19.39
N SER A 160 -6.04 11.56 19.22
CA SER A 160 -7.01 11.38 20.31
C SER A 160 -6.93 10.00 20.95
N THR A 161 -6.54 8.99 20.18
CA THR A 161 -6.23 7.66 20.68
C THR A 161 -4.92 7.18 20.10
N LEU A 162 -4.05 6.63 20.93
CA LEU A 162 -2.81 5.98 20.50
C LEU A 162 -2.80 4.54 21.00
N ALA A 163 -2.79 3.58 20.08
CA ALA A 163 -2.61 2.17 20.39
C ALA A 163 -1.25 1.69 19.89
N VAL A 164 -0.48 1.03 20.75
CA VAL A 164 0.85 0.53 20.40
C VAL A 164 1.08 -0.85 21.00
N ARG A 165 1.56 -1.79 20.17
CA ARG A 165 2.13 -3.06 20.65
C ARG A 165 3.64 -2.95 20.73
N THR A 166 4.20 -3.32 21.87
CA THR A 166 5.64 -3.31 22.14
C THR A 166 6.14 -4.72 22.43
N ARG A 167 7.33 -5.03 21.92
CA ARG A 167 8.10 -6.25 22.24
C ARG A 167 9.36 -5.95 23.03
N THR A 168 9.85 -4.71 22.98
CA THR A 168 11.11 -4.34 23.64
C THR A 168 10.94 -3.17 24.61
N PRO A 169 11.78 -3.09 25.67
CA PRO A 169 11.83 -1.92 26.53
C PRO A 169 12.22 -0.63 25.78
N TYR A 170 12.99 -0.76 24.69
CA TYR A 170 13.39 0.37 23.85
C TYR A 170 12.19 1.06 23.20
N GLU A 171 11.23 0.29 22.66
CA GLU A 171 10.00 0.84 22.09
C GLU A 171 9.18 1.61 23.15
N VAL A 172 9.16 1.13 24.40
CA VAL A 172 8.49 1.82 25.51
C VAL A 172 9.17 3.16 25.81
N ALA A 173 10.50 3.20 25.80
CA ALA A 173 11.27 4.43 25.99
C ALA A 173 11.00 5.45 24.86
N GLU A 174 10.90 5.00 23.61
CA GLU A 174 10.56 5.84 22.46
C GLU A 174 9.13 6.41 22.56
N ILE A 175 8.15 5.59 22.94
CA ILE A 175 6.77 6.05 23.19
C ILE A 175 6.77 7.11 24.29
N HIS A 176 7.47 6.86 25.41
CA HIS A 176 7.57 7.81 26.50
C HIS A 176 8.26 9.12 26.07
N GLY A 177 9.30 9.04 25.23
CA GLY A 177 9.92 10.20 24.61
C GLY A 177 8.94 11.02 23.78
N MET A 178 8.12 10.36 22.96
CA MET A 178 7.10 11.02 22.14
C MET A 178 5.99 11.66 22.98
N LEU A 179 5.48 10.97 24.02
CA LEU A 179 4.44 11.50 24.91
C LEU A 179 4.88 12.81 25.59
N ARG A 180 6.16 12.91 25.95
CA ARG A 180 6.74 14.14 26.54
C ARG A 180 6.76 15.34 25.60
N LYS A 181 6.66 15.14 24.28
CA LYS A 181 6.54 16.24 23.30
C LYS A 181 5.16 16.92 23.33
N GLY A 182 4.19 16.31 23.99
CA GLY A 182 2.84 16.85 24.16
C GLY A 182 1.84 16.27 23.15
N MET A 183 0.75 15.72 23.68
CA MET A 183 -0.41 15.26 22.91
C MET A 183 -1.69 15.83 23.54
N PRO A 184 -2.00 17.12 23.29
CA PRO A 184 -3.02 17.88 24.03
C PRO A 184 -4.43 17.30 23.99
N VAL A 185 -4.77 16.49 22.98
CA VAL A 185 -6.11 15.91 22.81
C VAL A 185 -6.13 14.39 23.03
N LEU A 186 -5.03 13.80 23.52
CA LEU A 186 -4.95 12.37 23.77
C LEU A 186 -5.89 11.98 24.91
N ALA A 187 -6.97 11.28 24.56
CA ALA A 187 -7.97 10.79 25.50
C ALA A 187 -7.72 9.33 25.90
N LYS A 188 -7.08 8.53 25.02
CA LYS A 188 -6.87 7.10 25.25
C LYS A 188 -5.48 6.65 24.80
N LEU A 189 -4.72 6.05 25.71
CA LEU A 189 -3.46 5.38 25.43
C LEU A 189 -3.60 3.89 25.70
N ILE A 190 -3.27 3.05 24.73
CA ILE A 190 -3.27 1.59 24.85
C ILE A 190 -1.87 1.08 24.55
N VAL A 191 -1.20 0.52 25.54
CA VAL A 191 0.10 -0.14 25.37
C VAL A 191 -0.07 -1.63 25.65
N ARG A 192 0.21 -2.47 24.67
CA ARG A 192 0.16 -3.94 24.80
C ARG A 192 1.57 -4.50 24.67
N HIS A 193 1.97 -5.36 25.60
CA HIS A 193 3.25 -6.03 25.51
C HIS A 193 3.07 -7.42 24.87
N GLU A 194 3.73 -7.66 23.73
CA GLU A 194 3.84 -8.99 23.13
C GLU A 194 5.14 -9.63 23.61
N LEU A 195 5.03 -10.58 24.53
CA LEU A 195 6.13 -11.47 24.86
C LEU A 195 6.45 -12.28 23.60
N GLN A 196 7.72 -12.30 23.17
CA GLN A 196 8.14 -13.38 22.29
C GLN A 196 7.97 -14.66 23.08
N GLU A 197 7.02 -15.52 22.68
CA GLU A 197 7.15 -16.94 22.98
C GLU A 197 8.46 -17.39 22.34
N GLY A 198 9.49 -17.47 23.16
CA GLY A 198 10.78 -18.00 22.76
C GLY A 198 10.52 -19.37 22.14
N ARG A 199 10.94 -19.55 20.89
CA ARG A 199 11.39 -20.86 20.46
C ARG A 199 12.57 -21.20 21.37
N TYR A 200 12.29 -21.82 22.51
CA TYR A 200 13.26 -22.57 23.25
C TYR A 200 13.75 -23.67 22.30
N VAL A 201 14.84 -23.39 21.59
CA VAL A 201 15.71 -24.46 21.12
C VAL A 201 16.15 -25.14 22.41
N ARG A 202 15.64 -26.35 22.65
CA ARG A 202 16.22 -27.23 23.67
C ARG A 202 17.69 -27.36 23.31
N GLU A 203 18.53 -26.68 24.06
CA GLU A 203 19.95 -26.96 24.10
C GLU A 203 20.04 -28.37 24.69
N ASP A 204 20.22 -29.36 23.80
CA ASP A 204 20.48 -30.73 24.20
C ASP A 204 21.68 -30.71 25.13
N ARG A 205 21.44 -31.18 26.34
CA ARG A 205 22.45 -31.30 27.39
C ARG A 205 23.60 -32.12 26.81
N HIS A 206 24.75 -31.47 26.62
CA HIS A 206 26.01 -32.16 26.44
C HIS A 206 26.20 -33.07 27.66
N ALA A 207 26.08 -34.38 27.45
CA ALA A 207 26.53 -35.36 28.42
C ALA A 207 28.05 -35.14 28.63
N PRO A 208 28.54 -35.19 29.88
CA PRO A 208 29.97 -35.12 30.11
C PRO A 208 30.67 -36.33 29.45
N PRO A 209 31.85 -36.15 28.85
CA PRO A 209 32.57 -37.26 28.23
C PRO A 209 32.97 -38.29 29.29
N GLU A 210 32.71 -39.56 29.02
CA GLU A 210 33.22 -40.69 29.79
C GLU A 210 34.75 -40.59 29.89
N MET A 211 35.26 -40.43 31.12
CA MET A 211 36.69 -40.60 31.39
C MET A 211 37.02 -42.09 31.33
N GLY A 212 37.72 -42.49 30.27
CA GLY A 212 38.39 -43.78 30.18
C GLY A 212 39.48 -43.93 31.26
N PRO A 213 39.83 -45.18 31.65
CA PRO A 213 40.69 -45.42 32.80
C PRO A 213 42.14 -44.99 32.56
N LEU A 214 42.73 -44.38 33.59
CA LEU A 214 44.13 -43.95 33.68
C LEU A 214 45.11 -45.14 33.53
N PRO A 215 46.25 -44.98 32.85
CA PRO A 215 47.23 -46.03 32.68
C PRO A 215 48.06 -46.23 33.95
N SER A 216 48.15 -47.48 34.39
CA SER A 216 49.10 -47.94 35.42
C SER A 216 50.52 -47.87 34.89
N HIS A 217 51.38 -47.09 35.54
CA HIS A 217 52.83 -47.34 35.51
C HIS A 217 53.36 -47.42 36.94
N ALA A 218 54.18 -48.46 37.11
CA ALA A 218 54.70 -48.99 38.35
C ALA A 218 55.85 -48.15 38.95
N LEU A 219 56.18 -48.52 40.19
CA LEU A 219 57.43 -48.30 40.92
C LEU A 219 58.67 -48.00 40.05
#